data_AF-A0A6J8B1S4-F1
#
_entry.id   AF-A0A6J8B1S4-F1
#
_cell.length_a   1.000
_cell.length_b   1.000
_cell.length_c   1.000
_cell.angle_alpha   90.00
_cell.angle_beta   90.00
_cell.angle_gamma   90.00
#
_symmetry.space_group_name_H-M   'P 1'
#
loop_
_entity.id
_entity.type
_entity.pdbx_description
1 polymer ?
#
loop_
_entity_poly.entity_id
_entity_poly.type
_entity_poly.pdbx_seq_one_letter_code
_entity_poly.pdbx_strand_id
1 'polypeptide(L)'
;MYKTSGSYPGQSNITFLPMIDLNPSDESCIYTTLHFVCKETKKNKCTPILTFDQPLYWKAMTILQNEPTTSSLKSLVLKLGGFHTEMSFVGRIGYLMSGSVLMNIFETVYASTAVSHMLSGKAIARAVRGHFLVDTALTALILSNIYGIPVPKIEVSSEENEDEDCTHTYDTSKVQIHDTCYTEEVSHATDLLHLFLKGDLTLTDINQSNALNIIRDKIKQFRQSRS
;
A
#
# COMPACT_ATOMS: atom_id res chain seq x y z
N MET A 1 -3.30 -8.47 -5.71
CA MET A 1 -3.02 -9.23 -4.48
C MET A 1 -2.00 -10.30 -4.85
N TYR A 2 -0.72 -10.09 -4.52
CA TYR A 2 0.33 -11.05 -4.84
C TYR A 2 0.15 -12.29 -3.96
N LYS A 3 -0.10 -13.45 -4.58
CA LYS A 3 -0.19 -14.73 -3.90
C LYS A 3 1.24 -15.19 -3.62
N THR A 4 1.80 -14.76 -2.49
CA THR A 4 3.09 -15.28 -2.03
C THR A 4 2.90 -16.74 -1.66
N SER A 5 3.46 -17.65 -2.45
CA SER A 5 3.46 -19.10 -2.20
C SER A 5 4.35 -19.43 -1.00
N GLY A 6 3.83 -19.17 0.19
CA GLY A 6 4.42 -19.66 1.44
C GLY A 6 4.08 -21.14 1.61
N SER A 7 5.03 -21.92 2.13
CA SER A 7 4.79 -23.29 2.54
C SER A 7 3.98 -23.29 3.85
N TYR A 8 2.66 -23.19 3.75
CA TYR A 8 1.76 -23.39 4.89
C TYR A 8 1.25 -24.83 4.89
N PRO A 9 1.42 -25.60 5.97
CA PRO A 9 1.17 -27.04 5.99
C PRO A 9 -0.32 -27.44 6.01
N GLY A 10 -1.26 -26.57 5.61
CA GLY A 10 -2.68 -26.89 5.66
C GLY A 10 -3.57 -26.03 4.76
N GLN A 11 -4.74 -26.56 4.43
CA GLN A 11 -5.79 -25.88 3.68
C GLN A 11 -6.48 -24.84 4.60
N SER A 12 -6.51 -23.57 4.16
CA SER A 12 -7.24 -22.52 4.87
C SER A 12 -8.75 -22.80 4.81
N ASN A 13 -9.43 -22.72 5.96
CA ASN A 13 -10.88 -22.79 6.04
C ASN A 13 -11.43 -21.46 6.56
N ILE A 14 -12.49 -20.97 5.93
CA ILE A 14 -13.21 -19.77 6.35
C ILE A 14 -14.59 -20.23 6.80
N THR A 15 -14.94 -19.96 8.06
CA THR A 15 -16.22 -20.35 8.62
C THR A 15 -16.79 -19.19 9.42
N PHE A 16 -18.08 -18.92 9.23
CA PHE A 16 -18.79 -17.94 10.04
C PHE A 16 -19.08 -18.51 11.43
N LEU A 17 -18.74 -17.75 12.46
CA LEU A 17 -19.13 -18.06 13.83
C LEU A 17 -20.60 -17.67 14.05
N PRO A 18 -21.31 -18.33 14.99
CA PRO A 18 -22.68 -17.97 15.34
C PRO A 18 -22.76 -16.50 15.76
N MET A 19 -23.81 -15.82 15.32
CA MET A 19 -24.08 -14.45 15.72
C MET A 19 -24.51 -14.42 17.18
N ILE A 20 -23.87 -13.55 17.97
CA ILE A 20 -24.18 -13.38 19.40
C ILE A 20 -25.14 -12.20 19.50
N ASP A 21 -26.39 -12.46 19.88
CA ASP A 21 -27.42 -11.44 20.09
C ASP A 21 -27.36 -10.89 21.52
N LEU A 22 -26.24 -10.26 21.86
CA LEU A 22 -26.01 -9.59 23.13
C LEU A 22 -25.33 -8.25 22.88
N ASN A 23 -25.45 -7.33 23.84
CA ASN A 23 -24.78 -6.03 23.73
C ASN A 23 -23.26 -6.23 23.72
N PRO A 24 -22.55 -5.86 22.63
CA PRO A 24 -21.11 -6.08 22.53
C PRO A 24 -20.32 -5.26 23.55
N SER A 25 -20.90 -4.19 24.09
CA SER A 25 -20.26 -3.36 25.12
C SER A 25 -20.39 -3.94 26.53
N ASP A 26 -21.22 -4.96 26.74
CA ASP A 26 -21.33 -5.63 28.05
C ASP A 26 -20.11 -6.53 28.29
N GLU A 27 -19.49 -6.40 29.47
CA GLU A 27 -18.34 -7.20 29.85
C GLU A 27 -18.68 -8.69 29.92
N SER A 28 -19.91 -9.04 30.31
CA SER A 28 -20.36 -10.44 30.35
C SER A 28 -20.42 -11.05 28.94
N CYS A 29 -20.86 -10.27 27.95
CA CYS A 29 -20.86 -10.68 26.54
C CYS A 29 -19.43 -10.89 26.04
N ILE A 30 -18.52 -9.96 26.33
CA ILE A 30 -17.10 -10.10 25.95
C ILE A 30 -16.52 -11.35 26.60
N TYR A 31 -16.67 -11.51 27.92
CA TYR A 31 -16.13 -12.63 28.69
C TYR A 31 -16.59 -14.00 28.15
N THR A 32 -17.90 -14.16 27.95
CA THR A 32 -18.48 -15.42 27.44
C THR A 32 -18.03 -15.71 26.00
N THR A 33 -17.86 -14.69 25.16
CA THR A 33 -17.32 -14.81 23.80
C THR A 33 -15.87 -15.30 23.81
N LEU A 34 -15.01 -14.75 24.68
CA LEU A 34 -13.61 -15.16 24.79
C LEU A 34 -13.50 -16.64 25.19
N HIS A 35 -14.32 -17.08 26.15
CA HIS A 35 -14.37 -18.49 26.57
C HIS A 35 -14.88 -19.42 25.48
N PHE A 36 -15.92 -19.01 24.75
CA PHE A 36 -16.43 -19.76 23.60
C PHE A 36 -15.33 -20.00 22.56
N VAL A 37 -14.60 -18.94 22.18
CA VAL A 37 -13.49 -19.04 21.22
C VAL A 37 -12.37 -19.96 21.74
N CYS A 38 -12.00 -19.84 23.01
CA CYS A 38 -11.00 -20.73 23.62
C CYS A 38 -11.45 -22.19 23.61
N LYS A 39 -12.74 -22.46 23.84
CA LYS A 39 -13.30 -23.81 23.80
C LYS A 39 -13.24 -24.41 22.40
N GLU A 40 -13.59 -23.65 21.37
CA GLU A 40 -13.54 -24.12 19.98
C GLU A 40 -12.10 -24.32 19.49
N THR A 41 -11.18 -23.42 19.83
CA THR A 41 -9.78 -23.54 19.42
C THR A 41 -9.03 -24.68 20.12
N LYS A 42 -9.40 -25.00 21.37
CA LYS A 42 -8.92 -26.22 22.05
C LYS A 42 -9.27 -27.49 21.29
N LYS A 43 -10.49 -27.62 20.74
CA LYS A 43 -10.88 -28.78 19.92
C LYS A 43 -10.04 -28.90 18.66
N ASN A 44 -9.69 -27.76 18.07
CA ASN A 44 -8.92 -27.66 16.84
C ASN A 44 -7.39 -27.58 17.07
N LYS A 45 -6.92 -27.70 18.32
CA LYS A 45 -5.50 -27.63 18.71
C LYS A 45 -4.77 -26.39 18.14
N CYS A 46 -5.43 -25.25 18.12
CA CYS A 46 -4.88 -23.99 17.62
C CYS A 46 -4.88 -22.89 18.68
N THR A 47 -4.03 -21.89 18.51
CA THR A 47 -4.00 -20.69 19.36
C THR A 47 -4.98 -19.66 18.81
N PRO A 48 -5.99 -19.21 19.58
CA PRO A 48 -6.92 -18.21 19.11
C PRO A 48 -6.26 -16.83 19.03
N ILE A 49 -6.46 -16.14 17.91
CA ILE A 49 -6.14 -14.73 17.73
C ILE A 49 -7.45 -13.99 17.49
N LEU A 50 -7.78 -13.03 18.35
CA LEU A 50 -8.99 -12.22 18.24
C LEU A 50 -8.64 -10.77 17.98
N THR A 51 -9.35 -10.17 17.02
CA THR A 51 -9.22 -8.76 16.67
C THR A 51 -10.44 -7.98 17.13
N PHE A 52 -10.24 -6.88 17.87
CA PHE A 52 -11.31 -6.01 18.34
C PHE A 52 -11.04 -4.55 17.99
N ASP A 53 -12.08 -3.77 17.75
CA ASP A 53 -11.96 -2.31 17.69
C ASP A 53 -11.53 -1.75 19.04
N GLN A 54 -10.99 -0.53 19.04
CA GLN A 54 -10.31 0.08 20.19
C GLN A 54 -11.07 -0.01 21.53
N PRO A 55 -12.37 0.34 21.62
CA PRO A 55 -13.09 0.25 22.90
C PRO A 55 -13.23 -1.18 23.42
N LEU A 56 -13.51 -2.13 22.52
CA LEU A 56 -13.70 -3.55 22.87
C LEU A 56 -12.36 -4.22 23.20
N TYR A 57 -11.30 -3.87 22.46
CA TYR A 57 -9.95 -4.34 22.73
C TYR A 57 -9.53 -3.98 24.16
N TRP A 58 -9.81 -2.75 24.59
CA TRP A 58 -9.49 -2.31 25.96
C TRP A 58 -10.21 -3.14 27.01
N LYS A 59 -11.52 -3.38 26.85
CA LYS A 59 -12.30 -4.22 27.76
C LYS A 59 -11.82 -5.67 27.80
N ALA A 60 -11.59 -6.27 26.63
CA ALA A 60 -11.09 -7.64 26.51
C ALA A 60 -9.70 -7.79 27.15
N MET A 61 -8.83 -6.79 26.98
CA MET A 61 -7.49 -6.78 27.59
C MET A 61 -7.57 -6.70 29.11
N THR A 62 -8.43 -5.83 29.66
CA THR A 62 -8.66 -5.73 31.11
C THR A 62 -9.15 -7.06 31.69
N ILE A 63 -10.11 -7.71 31.04
CA ILE A 63 -10.59 -9.05 31.43
C ILE A 63 -9.42 -10.05 31.44
N LEU A 64 -8.65 -10.09 30.35
CA LEU A 64 -7.55 -11.03 30.20
C LEU A 64 -6.44 -10.82 31.23
N GLN A 65 -6.16 -9.57 31.60
CA GLN A 65 -5.15 -9.23 32.61
C GLN A 65 -5.58 -9.67 34.01
N ASN A 66 -6.86 -9.47 34.37
CA ASN A 66 -7.41 -9.82 35.67
C ASN A 66 -7.67 -11.33 35.86
N GLU A 67 -7.70 -12.09 34.77
CA GLU A 67 -7.92 -13.54 34.81
C GLU A 67 -6.73 -14.28 35.45
N PRO A 68 -6.95 -15.35 36.26
CA PRO A 68 -5.86 -16.16 36.82
C PRO A 68 -4.99 -16.82 35.75
N THR A 69 -3.72 -17.09 36.10
CA THR A 69 -2.74 -17.71 35.19
C THR A 69 -3.12 -19.13 34.74
N THR A 70 -3.97 -19.81 35.50
CA THR A 70 -4.49 -21.16 35.20
C THR A 70 -5.65 -21.16 34.22
N SER A 71 -6.21 -19.99 33.88
CA SER A 71 -7.35 -19.90 32.98
C SER A 71 -6.98 -20.18 31.54
N SER A 72 -7.91 -20.80 30.81
CA SER A 72 -7.75 -21.00 29.37
C SER A 72 -7.66 -19.72 28.56
N LEU A 73 -8.17 -18.61 29.10
CA LEU A 73 -8.09 -17.32 28.43
C LEU A 73 -6.64 -16.85 28.25
N LYS A 74 -5.69 -17.26 29.10
CA LYS A 74 -4.28 -16.86 28.96
C LYS A 74 -3.60 -17.37 27.69
N SER A 75 -4.19 -18.36 27.01
CA SER A 75 -3.73 -18.83 25.71
C SER A 75 -4.16 -17.92 24.54
N LEU A 76 -5.06 -16.97 24.80
CA LEU A 76 -5.60 -16.05 23.80
C LEU A 76 -4.63 -14.92 23.45
N VAL A 77 -4.50 -14.65 22.16
CA VAL A 77 -3.80 -13.45 21.66
C VAL A 77 -4.83 -12.42 21.21
N LEU A 78 -4.89 -11.29 21.91
CA LEU A 78 -5.69 -10.14 21.50
C LEU A 78 -4.88 -9.24 20.56
N LYS A 79 -5.51 -8.78 19.48
CA LYS A 79 -4.95 -7.82 18.54
C LYS A 79 -5.91 -6.64 18.36
N LEU A 80 -5.37 -5.44 18.30
CA LEU A 80 -6.14 -4.23 18.01
C LEU A 80 -6.55 -4.23 16.53
N GLY A 81 -7.83 -4.04 16.26
CA GLY A 81 -8.40 -3.80 14.95
C GLY A 81 -8.02 -2.40 14.46
N GLY A 82 -7.37 -2.32 13.30
CA GLY A 82 -6.85 -1.06 12.75
C GLY A 82 -7.73 -0.44 11.68
N PHE A 83 -8.75 -1.14 11.17
CA PHE A 83 -9.47 -0.70 9.97
C PHE A 83 -10.21 0.64 10.19
N HIS A 84 -10.89 0.79 11.32
CA HIS A 84 -11.53 2.07 11.67
C HIS A 84 -10.51 3.19 11.88
N THR A 85 -9.36 2.90 12.49
CA THR A 85 -8.26 3.85 12.64
C THR A 85 -7.70 4.29 11.29
N GLU A 86 -7.51 3.36 10.35
CA GLU A 86 -7.08 3.64 8.98
C GLU A 86 -8.11 4.52 8.24
N MET A 87 -9.41 4.19 8.33
CA MET A 87 -10.49 4.99 7.74
C MET A 87 -10.46 6.42 8.28
N SER A 88 -10.38 6.58 9.60
CA SER A 88 -10.35 7.89 10.26
C SER A 88 -9.08 8.68 9.91
N PHE A 89 -7.92 8.03 9.85
CA PHE A 89 -6.65 8.67 9.52
C PHE A 89 -6.65 9.22 8.09
N VAL A 90 -7.02 8.40 7.12
CA VAL A 90 -7.13 8.80 5.71
C VAL A 90 -8.18 9.91 5.54
N GLY A 91 -9.34 9.76 6.19
CA GLY A 91 -10.37 10.80 6.19
C GLY A 91 -9.87 12.13 6.76
N ARG A 92 -8.98 12.07 7.76
CA ARG A 92 -8.38 13.27 8.35
C ARG A 92 -7.37 13.94 7.42
N ILE A 93 -6.61 13.17 6.64
CA ILE A 93 -5.75 13.72 5.57
C ILE A 93 -6.61 14.48 4.57
N GLY A 94 -7.70 13.88 4.09
CA GLY A 94 -8.62 14.54 3.16
C GLY A 94 -9.24 15.81 3.72
N TYR A 95 -9.61 15.81 5.01
CA TYR A 95 -10.09 17.02 5.69
C TYR A 95 -9.01 18.10 5.80
N LEU A 96 -7.79 17.73 6.23
CA LEU A 96 -6.67 18.66 6.41
C LEU A 96 -6.23 19.29 5.08
N MET A 97 -6.27 18.51 4.01
CA MET A 97 -5.89 18.93 2.66
C MET A 97 -7.08 19.45 1.84
N SER A 98 -8.22 19.71 2.48
CA SER A 98 -9.36 20.34 1.82
C SER A 98 -8.98 21.72 1.29
N GLY A 99 -9.35 22.01 0.05
CA GLY A 99 -8.96 23.24 -0.66
C GLY A 99 -7.56 23.20 -1.28
N SER A 100 -6.82 22.10 -1.13
CA SER A 100 -5.61 21.85 -1.93
C SER A 100 -5.95 21.20 -3.27
N VAL A 101 -4.94 21.08 -4.13
CA VAL A 101 -5.05 20.42 -5.46
C VAL A 101 -5.06 18.89 -5.34
N LEU A 102 -4.97 18.32 -4.13
CA LEU A 102 -4.94 16.86 -3.94
C LEU A 102 -6.16 16.18 -4.57
N MET A 103 -7.34 16.78 -4.44
CA MET A 103 -8.57 16.26 -5.05
C MET A 103 -8.42 16.19 -6.57
N ASN A 104 -7.99 17.27 -7.21
CA ASN A 104 -7.80 17.32 -8.66
C ASN A 104 -6.77 16.29 -9.14
N ILE A 105 -5.68 16.09 -8.38
CA ILE A 105 -4.68 15.07 -8.73
C ILE A 105 -5.30 13.67 -8.65
N PHE A 106 -6.08 13.36 -7.62
CA PHE A 106 -6.78 12.08 -7.55
C PHE A 106 -7.81 11.91 -8.67
N GLU A 107 -8.46 12.99 -9.10
CA GLU A 107 -9.42 12.98 -10.22
C GLU A 107 -8.77 12.70 -11.58
N THR A 108 -7.45 12.81 -11.71
CA THR A 108 -6.75 12.39 -12.94
C THR A 108 -6.74 10.88 -13.16
N VAL A 109 -6.94 10.08 -12.10
CA VAL A 109 -6.87 8.60 -12.14
C VAL A 109 -8.17 7.93 -11.70
N TYR A 110 -9.01 8.65 -10.93
CA TYR A 110 -10.25 8.12 -10.38
C TYR A 110 -11.43 9.04 -10.66
N ALA A 111 -12.63 8.49 -10.85
CA ALA A 111 -13.84 9.29 -10.95
C ALA A 111 -14.10 10.12 -9.67
N SER A 112 -14.63 11.35 -9.80
CA SER A 112 -14.86 12.30 -8.70
C SER A 112 -15.64 11.69 -7.52
N THR A 113 -16.62 10.83 -7.79
CA THR A 113 -17.39 10.12 -6.74
C THR A 113 -16.51 9.18 -5.92
N ALA A 114 -15.58 8.47 -6.57
CA ALA A 114 -14.61 7.63 -5.89
C ALA A 114 -13.61 8.47 -5.07
N VAL A 115 -13.17 9.61 -5.60
CA VAL A 115 -12.27 10.56 -4.91
C VAL A 115 -12.92 11.12 -3.65
N SER A 116 -14.20 11.49 -3.69
CA SER A 116 -14.94 11.91 -2.50
C SER A 116 -14.92 10.84 -1.40
N HIS A 117 -15.14 9.57 -1.76
CA HIS A 117 -15.04 8.46 -0.81
C HIS A 117 -13.62 8.17 -0.34
N MET A 118 -12.60 8.41 -1.17
CA MET A 118 -11.20 8.30 -0.77
C MET A 118 -10.85 9.36 0.28
N LEU A 119 -11.19 10.62 0.02
CA LEU A 119 -10.92 11.76 0.90
C LEU A 119 -11.74 11.72 2.19
N SER A 120 -12.89 11.04 2.20
CA SER A 120 -13.66 10.79 3.42
C SER A 120 -13.20 9.54 4.19
N GLY A 121 -12.15 8.84 3.72
CA GLY A 121 -11.65 7.61 4.34
C GLY A 121 -12.53 6.37 4.14
N LYS A 122 -13.62 6.46 3.35
CA LYS A 122 -14.56 5.36 3.12
C LYS A 122 -14.09 4.37 2.04
N ALA A 123 -13.11 4.77 1.24
CA ALA A 123 -12.50 3.93 0.21
C ALA A 123 -10.98 3.76 0.44
N ILE A 124 -10.59 3.17 1.59
CA ILE A 124 -9.18 3.05 2.03
C ILE A 124 -8.27 2.51 0.94
N ALA A 125 -8.59 1.36 0.35
CA ALA A 125 -7.70 0.71 -0.62
C ALA A 125 -7.39 1.62 -1.82
N ARG A 126 -8.40 2.36 -2.31
CA ARG A 126 -8.21 3.35 -3.37
C ARG A 126 -7.45 4.57 -2.88
N ALA A 127 -7.76 5.07 -1.68
CA ALA A 127 -7.10 6.22 -1.09
C ALA A 127 -5.60 5.98 -0.88
N VAL A 128 -5.23 4.83 -0.29
CA VAL A 128 -3.83 4.42 -0.09
C VAL A 128 -3.10 4.31 -1.42
N ARG A 129 -3.71 3.66 -2.42
CA ARG A 129 -3.13 3.60 -3.77
C ARG A 129 -2.97 5.00 -4.38
N GLY A 130 -3.97 5.86 -4.26
CA GLY A 130 -3.92 7.24 -4.74
C GLY A 130 -2.76 8.02 -4.10
N HIS A 131 -2.63 7.96 -2.77
CA HIS A 131 -1.53 8.61 -2.06
C HIS A 131 -0.15 8.09 -2.51
N PHE A 132 0.03 6.78 -2.72
CA PHE A 132 1.28 6.24 -3.27
C PHE A 132 1.57 6.71 -4.69
N LEU A 133 0.56 6.84 -5.54
CA LEU A 133 0.74 7.38 -6.90
C LEU A 133 1.20 8.84 -6.85
N VAL A 134 0.58 9.65 -5.99
CA VAL A 134 0.97 11.05 -5.79
C VAL A 134 2.39 11.16 -5.25
N ASP A 135 2.72 10.37 -4.23
CA ASP A 135 4.07 10.32 -3.64
C ASP A 135 5.13 9.94 -4.68
N THR A 136 4.85 8.90 -5.50
CA THR A 136 5.75 8.45 -6.56
C THR A 136 5.93 9.52 -7.64
N ALA A 137 4.83 10.12 -8.10
CA ALA A 137 4.86 11.16 -9.13
C ALA A 137 5.62 12.41 -8.65
N LEU A 138 5.34 12.86 -7.42
CA LEU A 138 5.98 14.01 -6.82
C LEU A 138 7.48 13.74 -6.58
N THR A 139 7.83 12.55 -6.10
CA THR A 139 9.23 12.12 -5.95
C THR A 139 9.96 12.12 -7.29
N ALA A 140 9.35 11.59 -8.35
CA ALA A 140 9.93 11.58 -9.69
C ALA A 140 10.15 13.00 -10.23
N LEU A 141 9.18 13.91 -10.06
CA LEU A 141 9.29 15.31 -10.46
C LEU A 141 10.40 16.04 -9.71
N ILE A 142 10.52 15.84 -8.40
CA ILE A 142 11.57 16.45 -7.58
C ILE A 142 12.94 15.92 -8.01
N LEU A 143 13.10 14.61 -8.19
CA LEU A 143 14.38 14.02 -8.62
C LEU A 143 14.78 14.49 -10.02
N SER A 144 13.82 14.60 -10.94
CA SER A 144 14.05 15.18 -12.27
C SER A 144 14.55 16.62 -12.18
N ASN A 145 13.92 17.45 -11.37
CA ASN A 145 14.32 18.84 -11.18
C ASN A 145 15.70 19.00 -10.50
N ILE A 146 16.03 18.10 -9.57
CA ILE A 146 17.31 18.15 -8.87
C ILE A 146 18.45 17.61 -9.73
N TYR A 147 18.25 16.50 -10.45
CA TYR A 147 19.32 15.77 -11.13
C TYR A 147 19.28 15.88 -12.66
N GLY A 148 18.31 16.60 -13.23
CA GLY A 148 18.12 16.73 -14.67
C GLY A 148 17.69 15.43 -15.35
N ILE A 149 17.20 14.45 -14.60
CA ILE A 149 16.76 13.15 -15.15
C ILE A 149 15.42 13.37 -15.85
N PRO A 150 15.26 13.00 -17.13
CA PRO A 150 13.98 13.16 -17.83
C PRO A 150 12.91 12.26 -17.19
N VAL A 151 11.75 12.86 -16.89
CA VAL A 151 10.57 12.10 -16.45
C VAL A 151 10.00 11.37 -17.67
N PRO A 152 9.56 10.10 -17.53
CA PRO A 152 8.84 9.41 -18.58
C PRO A 152 7.63 10.24 -19.03
N LYS A 153 7.61 10.65 -20.30
CA LYS A 153 6.47 11.33 -20.90
C LYS A 153 5.56 10.27 -21.51
N ILE A 154 4.32 10.22 -21.05
CA ILE A 154 3.27 9.47 -21.74
C ILE A 154 2.68 10.45 -22.76
N GLU A 155 3.03 10.29 -24.03
CA GLU A 155 2.37 11.00 -25.11
C GLU A 155 0.96 10.42 -25.26
N VAL A 156 -0.03 11.16 -24.78
CA VAL A 156 -1.43 10.86 -25.07
C VAL A 156 -1.74 11.52 -26.41
N SER A 157 -1.81 10.73 -27.47
CA SER A 157 -2.36 11.17 -28.74
C SER A 157 -3.88 11.33 -28.57
N SER A 158 -4.32 12.55 -28.29
CA SER A 158 -5.74 12.91 -28.33
C SER A 158 -6.16 13.10 -29.79
N GLU A 159 -6.74 12.07 -30.40
CA GLU A 159 -7.65 12.29 -31.53
C GLU A 159 -8.99 12.75 -30.93
N GLU A 160 -9.21 14.06 -30.96
CA GLU A 160 -10.51 14.67 -30.68
C GLU A 160 -11.49 14.24 -31.78
N ASN A 161 -12.48 13.42 -31.43
CA ASN A 161 -13.72 13.37 -32.19
C ASN A 161 -14.84 13.76 -31.22
N GLU A 162 -15.39 14.94 -31.45
CA GLU A 162 -16.68 15.38 -30.92
C GLU A 162 -17.74 14.39 -31.40
N ASP A 163 -18.43 13.72 -30.47
CA ASP A 163 -19.86 13.35 -30.60
C ASP A 163 -20.38 12.71 -29.31
N GLU A 164 -21.68 12.90 -29.08
CA GLU A 164 -22.43 12.72 -27.84
C GLU A 164 -22.57 11.27 -27.29
N ASP A 165 -22.74 11.21 -25.96
CA ASP A 165 -23.44 10.17 -25.16
C ASP A 165 -22.72 8.86 -24.72
N CYS A 166 -23.00 8.51 -23.45
CA CYS A 166 -22.85 7.23 -22.74
C CYS A 166 -21.45 6.62 -22.41
N THR A 167 -21.21 6.46 -21.09
CA THR A 167 -20.44 5.38 -20.42
C THR A 167 -19.13 4.89 -21.08
N HIS A 168 -17.99 5.49 -20.72
CA HIS A 168 -16.67 4.91 -21.02
C HIS A 168 -16.11 4.09 -19.86
N THR A 169 -16.10 2.77 -20.05
CA THR A 169 -15.18 1.86 -19.36
C THR A 169 -13.83 1.94 -20.07
N TYR A 170 -12.80 2.41 -19.38
CA TYR A 170 -11.44 2.41 -19.91
C TYR A 170 -10.89 0.99 -19.87
N ASP A 171 -10.91 0.31 -21.02
CA ASP A 171 -10.27 -0.99 -21.19
C ASP A 171 -8.74 -0.82 -21.18
N THR A 172 -8.09 -1.38 -20.17
CA THR A 172 -6.64 -1.24 -19.91
C THR A 172 -5.79 -2.15 -20.81
N SER A 173 -6.37 -2.80 -21.82
CA SER A 173 -5.70 -3.84 -22.61
C SER A 173 -4.99 -3.36 -23.89
N LYS A 174 -4.92 -2.04 -24.16
CA LYS A 174 -4.20 -1.47 -25.32
C LYS A 174 -3.16 -0.41 -24.98
N VAL A 175 -2.34 -0.62 -23.95
CA VAL A 175 -1.10 0.14 -23.77
C VAL A 175 0.02 -0.60 -24.51
N GLN A 176 0.31 -0.18 -25.74
CA GLN A 176 1.59 -0.53 -26.38
C GLN A 176 2.69 0.28 -25.70
N ILE A 177 3.52 -0.40 -24.92
CA ILE A 177 4.73 0.17 -24.33
C ILE A 177 5.73 0.36 -25.48
N HIS A 178 5.81 1.57 -26.02
CA HIS A 178 6.90 1.93 -26.94
C HIS A 178 8.09 2.43 -26.12
N ASP A 179 9.28 1.94 -26.44
CA ASP A 179 10.52 2.11 -25.68
C ASP A 179 10.77 3.55 -25.19
N THR A 180 10.99 3.70 -23.89
CA THR A 180 11.45 4.93 -23.27
C THR A 180 12.88 5.23 -23.72
N CYS A 181 13.08 6.25 -24.54
CA CYS A 181 14.40 6.72 -24.93
C CYS A 181 15.08 7.45 -23.75
N TYR A 182 15.79 6.70 -22.92
CA TYR A 182 16.81 7.25 -22.03
C TYR A 182 17.98 7.79 -22.86
N THR A 183 18.81 8.68 -22.29
CA THR A 183 20.10 8.98 -22.94
C THR A 183 20.94 7.69 -23.02
N GLU A 184 21.75 7.53 -24.06
CA GLU A 184 22.52 6.29 -24.29
C GLU A 184 23.30 5.85 -23.04
N GLU A 185 23.77 6.79 -22.23
CA GLU A 185 24.54 6.50 -21.02
C GLU A 185 23.69 5.91 -19.89
N VAL A 186 22.43 6.35 -19.74
CA VAL A 186 21.50 5.83 -18.73
C VAL A 186 21.00 4.44 -19.14
N SER A 187 20.75 4.22 -20.43
CA SER A 187 20.43 2.89 -20.95
C SER A 187 21.59 1.91 -20.75
N HIS A 188 22.82 2.36 -21.01
CA HIS A 188 24.00 1.52 -20.77
C HIS A 188 24.22 1.24 -19.27
N ALA A 189 23.92 2.21 -18.39
CA ALA A 189 23.98 2.00 -16.95
C ALA A 189 22.93 0.99 -16.44
N THR A 190 21.72 0.99 -17.01
CA THR A 190 20.69 -0.02 -16.68
C THR A 190 21.09 -1.42 -17.13
N ASP A 191 21.72 -1.55 -18.30
CA ASP A 191 22.21 -2.85 -18.79
C ASP A 191 23.32 -3.42 -17.89
N LEU A 192 24.26 -2.56 -17.46
CA LEU A 192 25.31 -2.94 -16.51
C LEU A 192 24.74 -3.38 -15.16
N LEU A 193 23.69 -2.70 -14.67
CA LEU A 193 22.99 -3.10 -13.46
C LEU A 193 22.31 -4.48 -13.65
N HIS A 194 21.66 -4.69 -14.78
CA HIS A 194 21.01 -5.97 -15.10
C HIS A 194 22.03 -7.13 -15.16
N LEU A 195 23.18 -6.92 -15.81
CA LEU A 195 24.28 -7.89 -15.87
C LEU A 195 24.88 -8.18 -14.49
N PHE A 196 25.03 -7.15 -13.65
CA PHE A 196 25.49 -7.31 -12.27
C PHE A 196 24.51 -8.12 -11.42
N LEU A 197 23.21 -7.80 -11.49
CA LEU A 197 22.16 -8.53 -10.76
C LEU A 197 22.04 -9.98 -11.20
N LYS A 198 22.39 -10.28 -12.45
CA LYS A 198 22.43 -11.64 -13.00
C LYS A 198 23.71 -12.40 -12.60
N GLY A 199 24.71 -11.72 -12.04
CA GLY A 199 25.98 -12.30 -11.58
C GLY A 199 27.04 -12.43 -12.68
N ASP A 200 26.79 -11.88 -13.86
CA ASP A 200 27.68 -11.98 -15.03
C ASP A 200 28.79 -10.90 -15.03
N LEU A 201 28.71 -9.92 -14.12
CA LEU A 201 29.69 -8.83 -13.97
C LEU A 201 30.16 -8.68 -12.51
N THR A 202 31.43 -8.34 -12.32
CA THR A 202 31.98 -8.06 -10.98
C THR A 202 32.05 -6.56 -10.69
N LEU A 203 32.15 -6.20 -9.40
CA LEU A 203 32.13 -4.81 -8.93
C LEU A 203 33.32 -3.96 -9.45
N THR A 204 34.41 -4.62 -9.85
CA THR A 204 35.58 -3.99 -10.47
C THR A 204 35.31 -3.57 -11.91
N ASP A 205 34.55 -4.39 -12.66
CA ASP A 205 34.22 -4.13 -14.07
C ASP A 205 33.23 -2.96 -14.18
N ILE A 206 32.32 -2.85 -13.22
CA ILE A 206 31.37 -1.73 -13.12
C ILE A 206 32.09 -0.41 -12.84
N ASN A 207 33.06 -0.41 -11.93
CA ASN A 207 33.81 0.82 -11.60
C ASN A 207 34.76 1.28 -12.72
N GLN A 208 35.14 0.39 -13.63
CA GLN A 208 35.91 0.72 -14.83
C GLN A 208 35.03 1.17 -16.00
N SER A 209 33.70 1.04 -15.91
CA SER A 209 32.80 1.47 -16.96
C SER A 209 32.85 2.99 -17.19
N ASN A 210 33.15 3.36 -18.42
CA ASN A 210 33.26 4.76 -18.84
C ASN A 210 31.93 5.51 -18.67
N ALA A 211 30.79 4.84 -18.86
CA ALA A 211 29.47 5.44 -18.73
C ALA A 211 29.18 5.93 -17.30
N LEU A 212 29.57 5.17 -16.27
CA LEU A 212 29.36 5.57 -14.88
C LEU A 212 30.30 6.71 -14.46
N ASN A 213 31.49 6.78 -15.04
CA ASN A 213 32.40 7.92 -14.83
C ASN A 213 31.88 9.19 -15.50
N ILE A 214 31.36 9.09 -16.73
CA ILE A 214 30.72 10.23 -17.42
C ILE A 214 29.50 10.74 -16.65
N ILE A 215 28.63 9.83 -16.16
CA ILE A 215 27.48 10.21 -15.33
C ILE A 215 27.94 10.85 -14.01
N ARG A 216 28.96 10.27 -13.36
CA ARG A 216 29.55 10.82 -12.12
C ARG A 216 30.12 12.21 -12.34
N ASP A 217 30.78 12.47 -13.46
CA ASP A 217 31.36 13.76 -13.78
C ASP A 217 30.30 14.79 -14.17
N LYS A 218 29.24 14.39 -14.92
CA LYS A 218 28.05 15.22 -15.16
C LYS A 218 27.38 15.63 -13.85
N ILE A 219 27.24 14.71 -12.88
CA ILE A 219 26.68 14.99 -11.55
C ILE A 219 27.58 15.97 -10.77
N LYS A 220 28.91 15.84 -10.85
CA LYS A 220 29.85 16.75 -10.19
C LYS A 220 29.83 18.15 -10.80
N GLN A 221 29.80 18.25 -12.13
CA GLN A 221 29.70 19.54 -12.83
C GLN A 221 28.40 20.26 -12.50
N PHE A 222 27.27 19.54 -12.48
CA PHE A 222 25.97 20.10 -12.09
C PHE A 222 25.95 20.60 -10.64
N ARG A 223 26.67 19.92 -9.73
CA ARG A 223 26.85 20.37 -8.34
C ARG A 223 27.69 21.63 -8.22
N GLN A 224 28.69 21.82 -9.09
CA GLN A 224 29.55 23.00 -9.10
C GLN A 224 28.87 24.22 -9.72
N SER A 225 27.96 24.06 -10.69
CA SER A 225 27.22 25.17 -11.31
C SER A 225 26.10 25.76 -10.45
N ARG A 226 25.80 25.16 -9.29
CA ARG A 226 24.78 25.63 -8.33
C ARG A 226 25.37 26.16 -7.01
N SER A 227 26.70 26.14 -6.87
CA SER A 227 27.46 26.85 -5.82
C SER A 227 27.75 28.29 -6.26
#